data_AF-A0A674CUC9-F1
#
_entry.id   AF-A0A674CUC9-F1
#
_cell.length_a   1.000
_cell.length_b   1.000
_cell.length_c   1.000
_cell.angle_alpha   90.00
_cell.angle_beta   90.00
_cell.angle_gamma   90.00
#
_symmetry.space_group_name_H-M   'P 1'
#
loop_
_entity.id
_entity.type
_entity.pdbx_description
1 polymer ?
#
loop_
_entity_poly.entity_id
_entity_poly.type
_entity_poly.pdbx_seq_one_letter_code
_entity_poly.pdbx_strand_id
1 'polypeptide(L)'
;RSRKTPDALPNSEIACCNDKKYYSIGNRVQFRTQPVCVSGYFAVVIVACVLNLQRALALLVVTLLAVFFLLWDWLMGRYGHRLWDALQPARNTLNTHWLWVKWVVCVLLLVAVVCWLVFDTAKQGSRQLVSFSGLLFFVMLMLVFSRNPFRVSWRTLLWGVALQFLFGLIILRTKAGFTAVDWLGHQVEVFLSYTGTSSRFVFGDKYTDHFFAFQVLPIVVFFSTVISILYHLGFMQWLILKVLGFIMQITMGTSPTESMVAAGNIFVGQTESPLLIRPYISQLTLSEIHAVMTGGFSTIAGSVLGAFISFGVEASHLLTASVMSAPASLAIAKTFWPETEIPKVTAKKGLKLDTGKSSNLLEAASHGASSSIVLVANIAVNLIAFLALLAFLNGALSWLGNMFNYPQLSFSIICSYVFMPFSFLMGVAWEDSFMVGELIGYKTFFNEFVAYERLAKLIKRREDRGPEYVDDVKQYLSVHSETIATYALCGFANISSLGVVIGGLSAMAPERRGDISRCAIRALISGTVACFMTACIAGNPQNSVRYKSCHHHALSSVVTSWLYVFVCLPRYVCACLLEGVG
;
A
#
# COMPACT_ATOMS: atom_id res chain seq x y z
N ARG A 1 -29.89 -21.34 73.75
CA ARG A 1 -28.80 -20.44 74.22
C ARG A 1 -27.81 -20.30 73.06
N SER A 2 -28.00 -19.39 72.12
CA SER A 2 -27.64 -17.95 72.15
C SER A 2 -26.17 -17.68 72.50
N ARG A 3 -25.41 -17.23 71.48
CA ARG A 3 -24.26 -16.29 71.46
C ARG A 3 -23.94 -16.06 69.97
N LYS A 4 -24.43 -15.03 69.26
CA LYS A 4 -24.03 -13.61 69.20
C LYS A 4 -22.51 -13.37 69.01
N THR A 5 -22.15 -13.13 67.74
CA THR A 5 -21.23 -12.14 67.08
C THR A 5 -20.11 -11.44 67.89
N PRO A 6 -19.01 -11.01 67.21
CA PRO A 6 -18.99 -9.65 66.66
C PRO A 6 -18.38 -9.51 65.24
N ASP A 7 -19.15 -8.83 64.39
CA ASP A 7 -18.79 -7.71 63.49
C ASP A 7 -17.42 -7.69 62.80
N ALA A 8 -17.49 -7.86 61.48
CA ALA A 8 -16.46 -7.55 60.51
C ALA A 8 -16.66 -6.13 59.95
N LEU A 9 -15.61 -5.31 59.96
CA LEU A 9 -15.37 -4.09 59.17
C LEU A 9 -13.83 -3.82 59.17
N PRO A 10 -13.24 -3.02 58.26
CA PRO A 10 -13.33 -3.01 56.80
C PRO A 10 -11.92 -2.83 56.16
N ASN A 11 -11.30 -3.88 55.60
CA ASN A 11 -9.99 -3.74 54.92
C ASN A 11 -10.05 -3.80 53.38
N SER A 12 -11.21 -4.13 52.79
CA SER A 12 -11.37 -4.24 51.32
C SER A 12 -11.74 -2.91 50.64
N GLU A 13 -12.38 -1.98 51.33
CA GLU A 13 -12.75 -0.67 50.76
C GLU A 13 -11.56 0.29 50.67
N ILE A 14 -10.58 0.20 51.58
CA ILE A 14 -9.40 1.09 51.59
C ILE A 14 -8.46 0.78 50.40
N ALA A 15 -8.33 -0.48 50.01
CA ALA A 15 -7.53 -0.89 48.85
C ALA A 15 -8.14 -0.39 47.52
N CYS A 16 -9.47 -0.52 47.35
CA CYS A 16 -10.16 -0.06 46.14
C CYS A 16 -10.22 1.49 46.05
N CYS A 17 -10.25 2.19 47.19
CA CYS A 17 -10.17 3.65 47.22
C CYS A 17 -8.77 4.17 46.88
N ASN A 18 -7.70 3.50 47.34
CA ASN A 18 -6.33 3.89 47.02
C ASN A 18 -5.97 3.67 45.54
N ASP A 19 -6.41 2.58 44.92
CA ASP A 19 -6.21 2.35 43.48
C ASP A 19 -6.93 3.40 42.62
N LYS A 20 -8.18 3.77 42.98
CA LYS A 20 -8.89 4.87 42.30
C LYS A 20 -8.22 6.23 42.50
N LYS A 21 -7.60 6.47 43.67
CA LYS A 21 -6.90 7.73 43.96
C LYS A 21 -5.60 7.84 43.15
N TYR A 22 -4.81 6.77 43.07
CA TYR A 22 -3.60 6.70 42.24
C TYR A 22 -3.92 6.80 40.74
N TYR A 23 -4.98 6.14 40.26
CA TYR A 23 -5.45 6.26 38.87
C TYR A 23 -5.92 7.69 38.54
N SER A 24 -6.60 8.37 39.48
CA SER A 24 -7.08 9.75 39.26
C SER A 24 -5.97 10.81 39.36
N ILE A 25 -4.92 10.55 40.16
CA ILE A 25 -3.74 11.43 40.27
C ILE A 25 -2.85 11.24 39.04
N GLY A 26 -2.63 10.00 38.57
CA GLY A 26 -1.93 9.69 37.33
C GLY A 26 -2.56 10.39 36.12
N ASN A 27 -3.89 10.31 35.98
CA ASN A 27 -4.60 11.03 34.91
C ASN A 27 -4.51 12.56 35.04
N ARG A 28 -4.52 13.15 36.25
CA ARG A 28 -4.36 14.62 36.43
C ARG A 28 -2.94 15.11 36.17
N VAL A 29 -1.91 14.32 36.50
CA VAL A 29 -0.52 14.64 36.20
C VAL A 29 -0.26 14.49 34.71
N GLN A 30 -0.75 13.43 34.07
CA GLN A 30 -0.65 13.21 32.62
C GLN A 30 -1.36 14.31 31.82
N PHE A 31 -2.51 14.82 32.29
CA PHE A 31 -3.23 15.94 31.67
C PHE A 31 -2.50 17.29 31.78
N ARG A 32 -1.58 17.46 32.76
CA ARG A 32 -0.77 18.68 32.91
C ARG A 32 0.61 18.57 32.26
N THR A 33 1.23 17.39 32.21
CA THR A 33 2.57 17.21 31.62
C THR A 33 2.53 17.13 30.09
N GLN A 34 1.50 16.51 29.50
CA GLN A 34 1.35 16.45 28.04
C GLN A 34 1.30 17.83 27.36
N PRO A 35 0.46 18.81 27.78
CA PRO A 35 0.43 20.11 27.12
C PRO A 35 1.74 20.89 27.26
N VAL A 36 2.47 20.72 28.37
CA VAL A 36 3.79 21.33 28.56
C VAL A 36 4.81 20.75 27.58
N CYS A 37 4.87 19.41 27.45
CA CYS A 37 5.76 18.76 26.48
C CYS A 37 5.40 19.13 25.03
N VAL A 38 4.11 19.24 24.70
CA VAL A 38 3.65 19.67 23.37
C VAL A 38 4.03 21.12 23.09
N SER A 39 3.85 22.02 24.07
CA SER A 39 4.28 23.42 23.93
C SER A 39 5.80 23.57 23.78
N GLY A 40 6.57 22.77 24.52
CA GLY A 40 8.03 22.69 24.38
C GLY A 40 8.45 22.18 23.00
N TYR A 41 7.74 21.18 22.47
CA TYR A 41 7.96 20.69 21.10
C TYR A 41 7.73 21.79 20.06
N PHE A 42 6.62 22.54 20.14
CA PHE A 42 6.38 23.68 19.24
C PHE A 42 7.46 24.75 19.36
N ALA A 43 7.93 25.06 20.58
CA ALA A 43 9.04 25.99 20.78
C ALA A 43 10.31 25.52 20.06
N VAL A 44 10.65 24.23 20.17
CA VAL A 44 11.80 23.64 19.44
C VAL A 44 11.62 23.75 17.93
N VAL A 45 10.43 23.46 17.39
CA VAL A 45 10.13 23.58 15.95
C VAL A 45 10.31 25.02 15.48
N ILE A 46 9.79 25.99 16.24
CA ILE A 46 9.90 27.42 15.91
C ILE A 46 11.38 27.85 15.93
N VAL A 47 12.12 27.48 16.98
CA VAL A 47 13.56 27.79 17.08
C VAL A 47 14.35 27.18 15.92
N ALA A 48 14.08 25.92 15.56
CA ALA A 48 14.73 25.27 14.43
C ALA A 48 14.44 25.98 13.09
N CYS A 49 13.20 26.45 12.89
CA CYS A 49 12.80 27.21 11.70
C CYS A 49 13.49 28.58 11.62
N VAL A 50 13.65 29.27 12.76
CA VAL A 50 14.33 30.57 12.83
C VAL A 50 15.83 30.41 12.55
N LEU A 51 16.47 29.37 13.08
CA LEU A 51 17.91 29.14 12.90
C LEU A 51 18.25 28.73 11.46
N ASN A 52 17.53 27.76 10.89
CA ASN A 52 17.77 27.31 9.52
C ASN A 52 16.52 26.65 8.91
N LEU A 53 15.70 27.45 8.23
CA LEU A 53 14.46 26.99 7.63
C LEU A 53 14.67 25.84 6.62
N GLN A 54 15.77 25.84 5.86
CA GLN A 54 16.02 24.80 4.87
C GLN A 54 16.22 23.42 5.51
N ARG A 55 16.97 23.35 6.63
CA ARG A 55 17.15 22.09 7.37
C ARG A 55 15.90 21.69 8.16
N ALA A 56 15.16 22.67 8.67
CA ALA A 56 13.95 22.44 9.45
C ALA A 56 12.70 22.12 8.60
N LEU A 57 12.80 22.17 7.26
CA LEU A 57 11.65 22.07 6.36
C LEU A 57 10.86 20.77 6.56
N ALA A 58 11.52 19.62 6.67
CA ALA A 58 10.85 18.34 6.89
C ALA A 58 10.09 18.31 8.24
N LEU A 59 10.73 18.81 9.31
CA LEU A 59 10.11 18.92 10.63
C LEU A 59 8.90 19.87 10.60
N LEU A 60 9.02 21.01 9.92
CA LEU A 60 7.93 21.97 9.75
C LEU A 60 6.76 21.36 8.96
N VAL A 61 7.01 20.66 7.87
CA VAL A 61 5.94 20.03 7.07
C VAL A 61 5.22 18.95 7.88
N VAL A 62 5.96 18.07 8.56
CA VAL A 62 5.37 17.00 9.40
C VAL A 62 4.54 17.60 10.54
N THR A 63 5.04 18.64 11.21
CA THR A 63 4.33 19.32 12.31
C THR A 63 3.06 20.01 11.81
N LEU A 64 3.12 20.74 10.68
CA LEU A 64 1.96 21.39 10.08
C LEU A 64 0.90 20.37 9.64
N LEU A 65 1.31 19.26 9.04
CA LEU A 65 0.39 18.17 8.67
C LEU A 65 -0.24 17.54 9.91
N ALA A 66 0.54 17.24 10.95
CA ALA A 66 0.02 16.69 12.20
C ALA A 66 -1.00 17.63 12.85
N VAL A 67 -0.69 18.93 12.92
CA VAL A 67 -1.62 19.95 13.43
C VAL A 67 -2.87 20.03 12.56
N PHE A 68 -2.72 20.09 11.24
CA PHE A 68 -3.84 20.13 10.30
C PHE A 68 -4.79 18.95 10.50
N PHE A 69 -4.26 17.74 10.59
CA PHE A 69 -5.07 16.53 10.75
C PHE A 69 -5.70 16.42 12.14
N LEU A 70 -5.00 16.82 13.21
CA LEU A 70 -5.58 16.88 14.55
C LEU A 70 -6.70 17.91 14.65
N LEU A 71 -6.51 19.08 14.03
CA LEU A 71 -7.53 20.12 13.93
C LEU A 71 -8.72 19.65 13.10
N TRP A 72 -8.47 18.99 11.97
CA TRP A 72 -9.51 18.42 11.12
C TRP A 72 -10.34 17.37 11.87
N ASP A 73 -9.69 16.44 12.56
CA ASP A 73 -10.36 15.42 13.37
C ASP A 73 -11.16 16.04 14.52
N TRP A 74 -10.62 17.05 15.20
CA TRP A 74 -11.32 17.78 16.25
C TRP A 74 -12.54 18.55 15.71
N LEU A 75 -12.37 19.23 14.56
CA LEU A 75 -13.43 19.98 13.90
C LEU A 75 -14.55 19.04 13.44
N MET A 76 -14.22 17.93 12.78
CA MET A 76 -15.19 16.94 12.34
C MET A 76 -15.88 16.23 13.52
N GLY A 77 -15.17 16.00 14.62
CA GLY A 77 -15.77 15.45 15.84
C GLY A 77 -16.77 16.41 16.52
N ARG A 78 -16.48 17.71 16.55
CA ARG A 78 -17.29 18.71 17.26
C ARG A 78 -18.39 19.33 16.41
N TYR A 79 -18.10 19.59 15.14
CA TYR A 79 -19.01 20.29 14.22
C TYR A 79 -19.52 19.39 13.10
N GLY A 80 -19.13 18.11 13.03
CA GLY A 80 -19.52 17.21 11.95
C GLY A 80 -21.03 17.18 11.70
N HIS A 81 -21.85 17.08 12.75
CA HIS A 81 -23.31 17.13 12.63
C HIS A 81 -23.80 18.47 12.05
N ARG A 82 -23.29 19.60 12.57
CA ARG A 82 -23.67 20.94 12.08
C ARG A 82 -23.19 21.21 10.65
N LEU A 83 -22.03 20.67 10.28
CA LEU A 83 -21.50 20.76 8.92
C LEU A 83 -22.37 19.95 7.96
N TRP A 84 -22.80 18.75 8.38
CA TRP A 84 -23.74 17.93 7.61
C TRP A 84 -25.11 18.59 7.46
N ASP A 85 -25.61 19.28 8.48
CA ASP A 85 -26.85 20.06 8.41
C ASP A 85 -26.71 21.31 7.54
N ALA A 86 -25.59 22.03 7.65
CA ALA A 86 -25.31 23.22 6.84
C ALA A 86 -25.10 22.86 5.36
N LEU A 87 -24.56 21.67 5.08
CA LEU A 87 -24.43 21.12 3.73
C LEU A 87 -25.72 20.44 3.24
N GLN A 88 -26.74 20.29 4.07
CA GLN A 88 -28.02 19.68 3.70
C GLN A 88 -28.72 20.38 2.51
N PRO A 89 -28.81 21.73 2.43
CA PRO A 89 -29.39 22.38 1.25
C PRO A 89 -28.58 22.11 -0.02
N ALA A 90 -27.25 22.26 0.03
CA ALA A 90 -26.38 21.96 -1.10
C ALA A 90 -26.47 20.48 -1.52
N ARG A 91 -26.55 19.56 -0.56
CA ARG A 91 -26.72 18.12 -0.80
C ARG A 91 -28.07 17.81 -1.42
N ASN A 92 -29.15 18.47 -0.99
CA ASN A 92 -30.47 18.29 -1.57
C ASN A 92 -30.50 18.77 -3.02
N THR A 93 -29.96 19.96 -3.31
CA THR A 93 -29.82 20.48 -4.68
C THR A 93 -28.93 19.58 -5.52
N LEU A 94 -27.80 19.12 -4.97
CA LEU A 94 -26.89 18.20 -5.63
C LEU A 94 -27.55 16.85 -5.89
N ASN A 95 -28.37 16.33 -4.99
CA ASN A 95 -29.15 15.09 -5.18
C ASN A 95 -30.20 15.24 -6.26
N THR A 96 -30.92 16.37 -6.29
CA THR A 96 -31.93 16.66 -7.32
C THR A 96 -31.30 16.72 -8.71
N HIS A 97 -30.12 17.33 -8.84
CA HIS A 97 -29.38 17.40 -10.09
C HIS A 97 -28.32 16.28 -10.25
N TRP A 98 -28.27 15.29 -9.36
CA TRP A 98 -27.14 14.35 -9.31
C TRP A 98 -27.01 13.53 -10.57
N LEU A 99 -28.15 13.17 -11.19
CA LEU A 99 -28.13 12.47 -12.46
C LEU A 99 -27.46 13.32 -13.54
N TRP A 100 -27.82 14.60 -13.65
CA TRP A 100 -27.22 15.51 -14.63
C TRP A 100 -25.75 15.81 -14.32
N VAL A 101 -25.43 16.16 -13.06
CA VAL A 101 -24.06 16.41 -12.60
C VAL A 101 -23.18 15.17 -12.79
N LYS A 102 -23.68 13.97 -12.49
CA LYS A 102 -22.96 12.71 -12.71
C LYS A 102 -22.63 12.52 -14.19
N TRP A 103 -23.59 12.72 -15.09
CA TRP A 103 -23.34 12.58 -16.53
C TRP A 103 -22.39 13.65 -17.04
N VAL A 104 -22.55 14.92 -16.63
CA VAL A 104 -21.64 16.01 -17.01
C VAL A 104 -20.22 15.74 -16.53
N VAL A 105 -20.02 15.40 -15.25
CA VAL A 105 -18.69 15.09 -14.69
C VAL A 105 -18.07 13.87 -15.37
N CYS A 106 -18.86 12.82 -15.63
CA CYS A 106 -18.36 11.62 -16.29
C CYS A 106 -17.97 11.90 -17.75
N VAL A 107 -18.78 12.65 -18.50
CA VAL A 107 -18.48 13.08 -19.87
C VAL A 107 -17.27 14.01 -19.89
N LEU A 108 -17.16 14.95 -18.96
CA LEU A 108 -16.05 15.89 -18.89
C LEU A 108 -14.74 15.17 -18.50
N LEU A 109 -14.78 14.21 -17.57
CA LEU A 109 -13.65 13.34 -17.26
C LEU A 109 -13.25 12.47 -18.46
N LEU A 110 -14.23 11.88 -19.15
CA LEU A 110 -13.97 11.07 -20.33
C LEU A 110 -13.37 11.90 -21.47
N VAL A 111 -13.90 13.10 -21.72
CA VAL A 111 -13.35 14.06 -22.68
C VAL A 111 -11.94 14.50 -22.25
N ALA A 112 -11.72 14.79 -20.97
CA ALA A 112 -10.39 15.14 -20.47
C ALA A 112 -9.38 14.00 -20.66
N VAL A 113 -9.77 12.75 -20.39
CA VAL A 113 -8.93 11.55 -20.60
C VAL A 113 -8.68 11.32 -22.08
N VAL A 114 -9.69 11.45 -22.94
CA VAL A 114 -9.56 11.29 -24.40
C VAL A 114 -8.69 12.39 -24.99
N CYS A 115 -8.95 13.65 -24.68
CA CYS A 115 -8.11 14.77 -25.10
C CYS A 115 -6.68 14.58 -24.60
N TRP A 116 -6.50 14.18 -23.35
CA TRP A 116 -5.18 13.89 -22.79
C TRP A 116 -4.48 12.75 -23.54
N LEU A 117 -5.15 11.63 -23.79
CA LEU A 117 -4.64 10.52 -24.60
C LEU A 117 -4.24 10.97 -26.01
N VAL A 118 -5.06 11.79 -26.67
CA VAL A 118 -4.74 12.34 -28.01
C VAL A 118 -3.50 13.22 -27.96
N PHE A 119 -3.40 14.14 -26.99
CA PHE A 119 -2.23 15.01 -26.84
C PHE A 119 -0.96 14.25 -26.42
N ASP A 120 -1.09 13.18 -25.64
CA ASP A 120 0.03 12.33 -25.21
C ASP A 120 0.53 11.47 -26.38
N THR A 121 -0.39 10.84 -27.11
CA THR A 121 -0.12 10.01 -28.29
C THR A 121 0.58 10.82 -29.38
N ALA A 122 0.14 12.06 -29.61
CA ALA A 122 0.74 12.97 -30.58
C ALA A 122 2.21 13.33 -30.26
N LYS A 123 2.66 13.15 -29.01
CA LYS A 123 4.03 13.49 -28.59
C LYS A 123 4.97 12.29 -28.47
N GLN A 124 4.49 11.07 -28.20
CA GLN A 124 5.35 10.00 -27.64
C GLN A 124 5.18 8.57 -28.22
N GLY A 125 4.35 8.35 -29.25
CA GLY A 125 4.39 7.14 -30.10
C GLY A 125 3.44 5.99 -29.71
N SER A 126 3.60 4.84 -30.39
CA SER A 126 2.65 3.69 -30.37
C SER A 126 2.60 2.90 -29.07
N ARG A 127 3.62 2.96 -28.20
CA ARG A 127 3.70 2.16 -26.97
C ARG A 127 2.67 2.55 -25.91
N GLN A 128 2.29 3.83 -25.84
CA GLN A 128 1.25 4.31 -24.90
C GLN A 128 -0.13 3.73 -25.20
N LEU A 129 -0.45 3.59 -26.49
CA LEU A 129 -1.68 2.94 -26.94
C LEU A 129 -1.70 1.47 -26.51
N VAL A 130 -0.56 0.79 -26.51
CA VAL A 130 -0.45 -0.59 -26.04
C VAL A 130 -0.77 -0.67 -24.55
N SER A 131 -0.11 0.10 -23.68
CA SER A 131 -0.41 0.09 -22.23
C SER A 131 -1.87 0.44 -21.92
N PHE A 132 -2.44 1.43 -22.60
CA PHE A 132 -3.85 1.78 -22.42
C PHE A 132 -4.79 0.68 -22.92
N SER A 133 -4.49 0.08 -24.07
CA SER A 133 -5.24 -1.07 -24.58
C SER A 133 -5.11 -2.28 -23.67
N GLY A 134 -3.96 -2.48 -23.03
CA GLY A 134 -3.72 -3.51 -22.02
C GLY A 134 -4.59 -3.29 -20.79
N LEU A 135 -4.68 -2.07 -20.27
CA LEU A 135 -5.57 -1.72 -19.17
C LEU A 135 -7.03 -2.09 -19.49
N LEU A 136 -7.51 -1.72 -20.68
CA LEU A 136 -8.86 -2.06 -21.15
C LEU A 136 -9.02 -3.58 -21.33
N PHE A 137 -8.02 -4.26 -21.88
CA PHE A 137 -8.01 -5.70 -22.05
C PHE A 137 -8.09 -6.43 -20.71
N PHE A 138 -7.35 -6.02 -19.69
CA PHE A 138 -7.39 -6.62 -18.35
C PHE A 138 -8.75 -6.43 -17.68
N VAL A 139 -9.36 -5.25 -17.81
CA VAL A 139 -10.73 -5.01 -17.34
C VAL A 139 -11.73 -5.90 -18.10
N MET A 140 -11.62 -5.98 -19.42
CA MET A 140 -12.47 -6.83 -20.25
C MET A 140 -12.32 -8.31 -19.87
N LEU A 141 -11.09 -8.78 -19.67
CA LEU A 141 -10.79 -10.15 -19.26
C LEU A 141 -11.52 -10.49 -17.96
N MET A 142 -11.50 -9.58 -16.98
CA MET A 142 -12.21 -9.78 -15.71
C MET A 142 -13.72 -9.71 -15.85
N LEU A 143 -14.25 -8.90 -16.78
CA LEU A 143 -15.68 -8.87 -17.09
C LEU A 143 -16.17 -10.17 -17.74
N VAL A 144 -15.42 -10.70 -18.72
CA VAL A 144 -15.77 -11.94 -19.44
C VAL A 144 -15.76 -13.14 -18.50
N PHE A 145 -14.74 -13.25 -17.64
CA PHE A 145 -14.61 -14.37 -16.70
C PHE A 145 -15.29 -14.11 -15.32
N SER A 146 -16.02 -13.00 -15.21
CA SER A 146 -16.77 -12.63 -13.99
C SER A 146 -17.80 -13.69 -13.64
N ARG A 147 -18.02 -13.93 -12.34
CA ARG A 147 -19.06 -14.86 -11.89
C ARG A 147 -20.46 -14.37 -12.25
N ASN A 148 -20.70 -13.05 -12.21
CA ASN A 148 -21.99 -12.41 -12.43
C ASN A 148 -21.82 -11.12 -13.24
N PRO A 149 -21.56 -11.18 -14.57
CA PRO A 149 -21.19 -10.01 -15.38
C PRO A 149 -22.26 -8.90 -15.39
N PHE A 150 -23.54 -9.25 -15.27
CA PHE A 150 -24.64 -8.28 -15.25
C PHE A 150 -24.84 -7.55 -13.91
N ARG A 151 -24.15 -7.99 -12.84
CA ARG A 151 -24.24 -7.40 -11.49
C ARG A 151 -23.01 -6.55 -11.13
N VAL A 152 -22.13 -6.28 -12.09
CA VAL A 152 -20.90 -5.52 -11.87
C VAL A 152 -21.24 -4.08 -11.45
N SER A 153 -20.60 -3.62 -10.38
CA SER A 153 -20.75 -2.24 -9.90
C SER A 153 -19.83 -1.30 -10.69
N TRP A 154 -20.37 -0.69 -11.74
CA TRP A 154 -19.63 0.27 -12.58
C TRP A 154 -19.04 1.44 -11.80
N ARG A 155 -19.68 1.85 -10.70
CA ARG A 155 -19.13 2.86 -9.79
C ARG A 155 -17.77 2.44 -9.26
N THR A 156 -17.66 1.25 -8.69
CA THR A 156 -16.43 0.71 -8.09
C THR A 156 -15.33 0.55 -9.14
N LEU A 157 -15.69 -0.02 -10.30
CA LEU A 157 -14.73 -0.23 -11.39
C LEU A 157 -14.16 1.10 -11.90
N LEU A 158 -15.04 2.04 -12.27
CA LEU A 158 -14.61 3.33 -12.84
C LEU A 158 -13.86 4.17 -11.81
N TRP A 159 -14.33 4.26 -10.57
CA TRP A 159 -13.61 5.01 -9.53
C TRP A 159 -12.31 4.34 -9.12
N GLY A 160 -12.24 3.02 -9.04
CA GLY A 160 -10.98 2.35 -8.70
C GLY A 160 -9.92 2.52 -9.79
N VAL A 161 -10.31 2.48 -11.08
CA VAL A 161 -9.41 2.85 -12.21
C VAL A 161 -9.06 4.33 -12.15
N ALA A 162 -10.03 5.22 -11.92
CA ALA A 162 -9.79 6.66 -11.86
C ALA A 162 -8.87 7.05 -10.69
N LEU A 163 -9.02 6.44 -9.52
CA LEU A 163 -8.20 6.73 -8.34
C LEU A 163 -6.75 6.31 -8.56
N GLN A 164 -6.48 5.09 -9.03
CA GLN A 164 -5.11 4.67 -9.32
C GLN A 164 -4.50 5.51 -10.45
N PHE A 165 -5.28 5.88 -11.47
CA PHE A 165 -4.80 6.71 -12.56
C PHE A 165 -4.51 8.14 -12.11
N LEU A 166 -5.37 8.74 -11.28
CA LEU A 166 -5.18 10.08 -10.72
C LEU A 166 -3.96 10.10 -9.80
N PHE A 167 -3.80 9.10 -8.93
CA PHE A 167 -2.62 8.96 -8.08
C PHE A 167 -1.35 8.80 -8.91
N GLY A 168 -1.36 7.91 -9.91
CA GLY A 168 -0.24 7.71 -10.83
C GLY A 168 0.11 8.99 -11.59
N LEU A 169 -0.89 9.76 -12.06
CA LEU A 169 -0.67 11.03 -12.74
C LEU A 169 -0.06 12.08 -11.81
N ILE A 170 -0.57 12.20 -10.58
CA ILE A 170 -0.02 13.15 -9.60
C ILE A 170 1.43 12.79 -9.26
N ILE A 171 1.70 11.53 -8.94
CA ILE A 171 3.01 11.09 -8.45
C ILE A 171 4.05 10.99 -9.57
N LEU A 172 3.72 10.32 -10.67
CA LEU A 172 4.70 10.01 -11.72
C LEU A 172 4.89 11.18 -12.70
N ARG A 173 3.81 11.91 -13.04
CA ARG A 173 3.87 12.94 -14.10
C ARG A 173 4.23 14.33 -13.59
N THR A 174 3.75 14.71 -12.41
CA THR A 174 4.01 16.05 -11.87
C THR A 174 5.39 16.12 -11.22
N LYS A 175 6.11 17.25 -11.41
CA LYS A 175 7.44 17.44 -10.77
C LYS A 175 7.33 17.37 -9.25
N ALA A 176 6.32 18.02 -8.69
CA ALA A 176 6.12 18.07 -7.24
C ALA A 176 5.81 16.69 -6.65
N GLY A 177 4.94 15.91 -7.31
CA GLY A 177 4.63 14.54 -6.88
C GLY A 177 5.84 13.61 -6.96
N PHE A 178 6.59 13.66 -8.06
CA PHE A 178 7.78 12.84 -8.22
C PHE A 178 8.83 13.17 -7.16
N THR A 179 9.14 14.46 -6.96
CA THR A 179 10.10 14.89 -5.92
C THR A 179 9.64 14.51 -4.51
N ALA A 180 8.33 14.56 -4.22
CA ALA A 180 7.82 14.18 -2.91
C ALA A 180 7.98 12.67 -2.64
N VAL A 181 7.67 11.83 -3.63
CA VAL A 181 7.78 10.37 -3.49
C VAL A 181 9.22 9.88 -3.58
N ASP A 182 10.05 10.50 -4.41
CA ASP A 182 11.50 10.26 -4.43
C ASP A 182 12.14 10.59 -3.08
N TRP A 183 11.83 11.76 -2.51
CA TRP A 183 12.26 12.12 -1.16
C TRP A 183 11.79 11.10 -0.12
N LEU A 184 10.52 10.67 -0.18
CA LEU A 184 9.97 9.66 0.72
C LEU A 184 10.69 8.31 0.56
N GLY A 185 10.95 7.89 -0.69
CA GLY A 185 11.69 6.67 -1.00
C GLY A 185 13.09 6.70 -0.40
N HIS A 186 13.81 7.82 -0.56
CA HIS A 186 15.12 8.00 0.04
C HIS A 186 15.08 8.01 1.59
N GLN A 187 14.04 8.59 2.21
CA GLN A 187 13.86 8.50 3.66
C GLN A 187 13.62 7.06 4.11
N VAL A 188 12.87 6.27 3.34
CA VAL A 188 12.68 4.84 3.60
C VAL A 188 14.02 4.11 3.48
N GLU A 189 14.81 4.36 2.43
CA GLU A 189 16.16 3.76 2.29
C GLU A 189 17.07 4.09 3.49
N VAL A 190 17.13 5.35 3.90
CA VAL A 190 17.90 5.78 5.09
C VAL A 190 17.38 5.07 6.34
N PHE A 191 16.07 5.01 6.52
CA PHE A 191 15.45 4.32 7.64
C PHE A 191 15.81 2.82 7.66
N LEU A 192 15.83 2.16 6.51
CA LEU A 192 16.22 0.76 6.37
C LEU A 192 17.72 0.55 6.60
N SER A 193 18.56 1.53 6.29
CA SER A 193 20.01 1.45 6.51
C SER A 193 20.40 1.31 7.99
N TYR A 194 19.55 1.77 8.92
CA TYR A 194 19.79 1.63 10.36
C TYR A 194 19.88 0.16 10.81
N THR A 195 19.25 -0.74 10.06
CA THR A 195 19.32 -2.19 10.34
C THR A 195 20.72 -2.77 10.17
N GLY A 196 21.58 -2.12 9.36
CA GLY A 196 22.99 -2.51 9.22
C GLY A 196 23.73 -2.48 10.56
N THR A 197 23.41 -1.54 11.45
CA THR A 197 24.00 -1.47 12.80
C THR A 197 23.60 -2.67 13.65
N SER A 198 22.32 -3.06 13.60
CA SER A 198 21.83 -4.25 14.32
C SER A 198 22.37 -5.55 13.72
N SER A 199 22.43 -5.67 12.40
CA SER A 199 22.99 -6.86 11.73
C SER A 199 24.47 -7.03 12.05
N ARG A 200 25.23 -5.93 12.03
CA ARG A 200 26.65 -5.93 12.40
C ARG A 200 26.87 -6.37 13.85
N PHE A 201 26.00 -5.95 14.77
CA PHE A 201 26.08 -6.35 16.16
C PHE A 201 25.74 -7.84 16.38
N VAL A 202 24.65 -8.32 15.76
CA VAL A 202 24.14 -9.69 15.98
C VAL A 202 24.95 -10.74 15.21
N PHE A 203 25.35 -10.44 13.97
CA PHE A 203 26.00 -11.38 13.05
C PHE A 203 27.50 -11.09 12.83
N GLY A 204 28.03 -10.02 13.43
CA GLY A 204 29.42 -9.60 13.28
C GLY A 204 29.71 -8.76 12.03
N ASP A 205 30.96 -8.35 11.86
CA ASP A 205 31.40 -7.46 10.77
C ASP A 205 31.22 -8.05 9.36
N LYS A 206 31.15 -9.38 9.24
CA LYS A 206 31.00 -10.12 7.98
C LYS A 206 29.55 -10.42 7.58
N TYR A 207 28.58 -9.69 8.16
CA TYR A 207 27.16 -9.89 7.84
C TYR A 207 26.84 -9.67 6.34
N THR A 208 27.70 -8.95 5.61
CA THR A 208 27.54 -8.70 4.17
C THR A 208 27.83 -9.93 3.29
N ASP A 209 28.56 -10.93 3.79
CA ASP A 209 28.95 -12.11 3.00
C ASP A 209 27.74 -12.94 2.58
N HIS A 210 26.76 -13.08 3.49
CA HIS A 210 25.46 -13.68 3.21
C HIS A 210 24.38 -12.61 3.19
N PHE A 211 24.48 -11.72 2.20
CA PHE A 211 23.63 -10.54 2.00
C PHE A 211 22.15 -10.82 2.28
N PHE A 212 21.57 -11.85 1.68
CA PHE A 212 20.15 -12.15 1.88
C PHE A 212 19.80 -12.48 3.34
N ALA A 213 20.51 -13.44 3.95
CA ALA A 213 20.15 -13.94 5.27
C ALA A 213 20.44 -12.93 6.39
N PHE A 214 21.55 -12.18 6.29
CA PHE A 214 22.03 -11.33 7.39
C PHE A 214 21.88 -9.83 7.15
N GLN A 215 21.50 -9.39 5.95
CA GLN A 215 21.17 -7.98 5.69
C GLN A 215 19.70 -7.79 5.32
N VAL A 216 19.15 -8.65 4.45
CA VAL A 216 17.77 -8.49 3.96
C VAL A 216 16.72 -8.96 4.98
N LEU A 217 16.90 -10.13 5.60
CA LEU A 217 15.92 -10.63 6.57
C LEU A 217 15.79 -9.78 7.85
N PRO A 218 16.87 -9.21 8.43
CA PRO A 218 16.76 -8.31 9.59
C PRO A 218 15.97 -7.03 9.31
N ILE A 219 15.92 -6.56 8.05
CA ILE A 219 15.07 -5.45 7.65
C ILE A 219 13.59 -5.76 7.94
N VAL A 220 13.15 -6.99 7.64
CA VAL A 220 11.78 -7.44 7.89
C VAL A 220 11.44 -7.39 9.38
N VAL A 221 12.39 -7.80 10.24
CA VAL A 221 12.24 -7.77 11.72
C VAL A 221 12.10 -6.34 12.22
N PHE A 222 12.99 -5.46 11.78
CA PHE A 222 12.99 -4.05 12.19
C PHE A 222 11.72 -3.33 11.75
N PHE A 223 11.32 -3.52 10.49
CA PHE A 223 10.12 -2.89 9.96
C PHE A 223 8.85 -3.40 10.66
N SER A 224 8.75 -4.71 10.92
CA SER A 224 7.61 -5.28 11.68
C SER A 224 7.51 -4.69 13.09
N THR A 225 8.65 -4.50 13.75
CA THR A 225 8.73 -3.84 15.07
C THR A 225 8.17 -2.42 15.02
N VAL A 226 8.56 -1.63 14.01
CA VAL A 226 8.10 -0.25 13.85
C VAL A 226 6.61 -0.18 13.49
N ILE A 227 6.13 -1.06 12.63
CA ILE A 227 4.69 -1.14 12.34
C ILE A 227 3.89 -1.46 13.60
N SER A 228 4.34 -2.41 14.41
CA SER A 228 3.68 -2.75 15.69
C SER A 228 3.63 -1.55 16.65
N ILE A 229 4.72 -0.77 16.73
CA ILE A 229 4.75 0.50 17.48
C ILE A 229 3.72 1.49 16.92
N LEU A 230 3.68 1.71 15.60
CA LEU A 230 2.75 2.65 14.98
C LEU A 230 1.28 2.22 15.14
N TYR A 231 1.01 0.92 15.21
CA TYR A 231 -0.30 0.38 15.58
C TYR A 231 -0.64 0.61 17.05
N HIS A 232 0.31 0.43 17.97
CA HIS A 232 0.07 0.73 19.38
C HIS A 232 -0.18 2.23 19.62
N LEU A 233 0.51 3.10 18.89
CA LEU A 233 0.34 4.56 18.96
C LEU A 233 -0.97 5.06 18.32
N GLY A 234 -1.71 4.24 17.58
CA GLY A 234 -2.95 4.64 16.92
C GLY A 234 -2.76 5.33 15.56
N PHE A 235 -1.53 5.56 15.11
CA PHE A 235 -1.24 6.27 13.86
C PHE A 235 -1.66 5.46 12.63
N MET A 236 -1.35 4.16 12.62
CA MET A 236 -1.75 3.27 11.52
C MET A 236 -3.26 3.17 11.38
N GLN A 237 -3.97 3.06 12.50
CA GLN A 237 -5.43 3.08 12.54
C GLN A 237 -5.94 4.40 11.97
N TRP A 238 -5.43 5.53 12.44
CA TRP A 238 -5.83 6.84 11.93
C TRP A 238 -5.66 6.94 10.39
N LEU A 239 -4.49 6.56 9.88
CA LEU A 239 -4.18 6.62 8.44
C LEU A 239 -5.05 5.67 7.60
N ILE A 240 -5.14 4.41 8.00
CA ILE A 240 -5.86 3.36 7.27
C ILE A 240 -7.37 3.62 7.29
N LEU A 241 -7.92 4.00 8.45
CA LEU A 241 -9.37 4.05 8.64
C LEU A 241 -9.97 5.39 8.20
N LYS A 242 -9.38 6.48 8.69
CA LYS A 242 -9.99 7.82 8.56
C LYS A 242 -9.61 8.49 7.25
N VAL A 243 -8.41 8.22 6.75
CA VAL A 243 -7.93 8.84 5.51
C VAL A 243 -8.22 7.91 4.35
N LEU A 244 -7.49 6.80 4.24
CA LEU A 244 -7.48 5.98 3.03
C LEU A 244 -8.77 5.16 2.87
N GLY A 245 -9.19 4.46 3.92
CA GLY A 245 -10.39 3.63 3.93
C GLY A 245 -11.66 4.46 3.70
N PHE A 246 -11.76 5.63 4.32
CA PHE A 246 -12.88 6.56 4.13
C PHE A 246 -12.93 7.12 2.69
N ILE A 247 -11.79 7.54 2.13
CA ILE A 247 -11.71 8.03 0.75
C ILE A 247 -12.20 6.94 -0.21
N MET A 248 -11.68 5.71 -0.09
CA MET A 248 -12.10 4.59 -0.95
C MET A 248 -13.57 4.23 -0.75
N GLN A 249 -14.05 4.17 0.50
CA GLN A 249 -15.44 3.86 0.81
C GLN A 249 -16.41 4.87 0.18
N ILE A 250 -16.12 6.17 0.29
CA ILE A 250 -17.00 7.22 -0.26
C ILE A 250 -16.97 7.22 -1.78
N THR A 251 -15.79 7.13 -2.38
CA THR A 251 -15.65 7.21 -3.83
C THR A 251 -16.20 5.96 -4.50
N MET A 252 -15.72 4.78 -4.09
CA MET A 252 -16.02 3.50 -4.72
C MET A 252 -17.38 2.92 -4.27
N GLY A 253 -17.87 3.28 -3.08
CA GLY A 253 -19.15 2.78 -2.56
C GLY A 253 -19.07 1.34 -2.05
N THR A 254 -17.86 0.85 -1.78
CA THR A 254 -17.56 -0.46 -1.19
C THR A 254 -17.93 -0.50 0.29
N SER A 255 -18.00 -1.70 0.87
CA SER A 255 -18.26 -1.85 2.30
C SER A 255 -17.09 -1.29 3.12
N PRO A 256 -17.33 -0.79 4.35
CA PRO A 256 -16.25 -0.23 5.14
C PRO A 256 -15.23 -1.30 5.57
N THR A 257 -15.62 -2.57 5.69
CA THR A 257 -14.71 -3.67 6.03
C THR A 257 -13.69 -3.93 4.92
N GLU A 258 -14.14 -4.09 3.67
CA GLU A 258 -13.23 -4.34 2.54
C GLU A 258 -12.39 -3.12 2.17
N SER A 259 -12.96 -1.91 2.30
CA SER A 259 -12.23 -0.66 2.06
C SER A 259 -11.09 -0.47 3.06
N MET A 260 -11.32 -0.83 4.32
CA MET A 260 -10.29 -0.75 5.36
C MET A 260 -9.22 -1.82 5.20
N VAL A 261 -9.58 -3.03 4.77
CA VAL A 261 -8.58 -4.05 4.46
C VAL A 261 -7.76 -3.67 3.24
N ALA A 262 -8.37 -3.14 2.18
CA ALA A 262 -7.66 -2.63 1.02
C ALA A 262 -6.69 -1.48 1.39
N ALA A 263 -7.11 -0.57 2.26
CA ALA A 263 -6.25 0.49 2.79
C ALA A 263 -5.11 -0.07 3.66
N GLY A 264 -5.41 -1.07 4.50
CA GLY A 264 -4.44 -1.72 5.36
C GLY A 264 -3.35 -2.43 4.56
N ASN A 265 -3.74 -3.12 3.49
CA ASN A 265 -2.86 -3.86 2.58
C ASN A 265 -1.78 -2.99 1.92
N ILE A 266 -1.87 -1.66 1.93
CA ILE A 266 -0.80 -0.75 1.50
C ILE A 266 0.44 -0.88 2.40
N PHE A 267 0.23 -1.15 3.69
CA PHE A 267 1.29 -1.11 4.71
C PHE A 267 1.53 -2.46 5.37
N VAL A 268 0.47 -3.22 5.63
CA VAL A 268 0.52 -4.53 6.30
C VAL A 268 0.26 -5.66 5.33
N GLY A 269 0.76 -6.85 5.67
CA GLY A 269 0.70 -8.01 4.79
C GLY A 269 -0.68 -8.65 4.68
N GLN A 270 -0.82 -9.55 3.71
CA GLN A 270 -2.07 -10.26 3.38
C GLN A 270 -2.73 -11.01 4.55
N THR A 271 -1.97 -11.40 5.59
CA THR A 271 -2.49 -12.05 6.81
C THR A 271 -2.74 -11.09 7.95
N GLU A 272 -2.14 -9.90 7.92
CA GLU A 272 -2.22 -8.89 8.97
C GLU A 272 -3.37 -7.91 8.72
N SER A 273 -3.58 -7.52 7.46
CA SER A 273 -4.67 -6.61 7.08
C SER A 273 -6.06 -7.10 7.52
N PRO A 274 -6.41 -8.40 7.38
CA PRO A 274 -7.71 -8.88 7.86
C PRO A 274 -7.87 -8.81 9.39
N LEU A 275 -6.78 -8.77 10.17
CA LEU A 275 -6.87 -8.61 11.63
C LEU A 275 -7.55 -7.30 12.02
N LEU A 276 -7.44 -6.27 11.18
CA LEU A 276 -8.13 -4.99 11.37
C LEU A 276 -9.65 -5.14 11.44
N ILE A 277 -10.19 -6.14 10.76
CA ILE A 277 -11.62 -6.43 10.71
C ILE A 277 -11.96 -7.79 11.30
N ARG A 278 -11.06 -8.38 12.11
CA ARG A 278 -11.22 -9.72 12.71
C ARG A 278 -12.63 -10.03 13.23
N PRO A 279 -13.30 -9.16 14.04
CA PRO A 279 -14.62 -9.47 14.56
C PRO A 279 -15.73 -9.53 13.50
N TYR A 280 -15.47 -9.05 12.29
CA TYR A 280 -16.43 -8.96 11.20
C TYR A 280 -16.23 -10.01 10.10
N ILE A 281 -15.08 -10.72 10.07
CA ILE A 281 -14.75 -11.69 9.01
C ILE A 281 -15.84 -12.77 8.87
N SER A 282 -16.34 -13.28 9.99
CA SER A 282 -17.41 -14.29 10.04
C SER A 282 -18.72 -13.83 9.38
N GLN A 283 -18.95 -12.51 9.32
CA GLN A 283 -20.17 -11.89 8.83
C GLN A 283 -20.07 -11.40 7.38
N LEU A 284 -18.89 -11.45 6.77
CA LEU A 284 -18.66 -10.96 5.41
C LEU A 284 -19.41 -11.78 4.36
N THR A 285 -19.86 -11.12 3.29
CA THR A 285 -20.38 -11.80 2.10
C THR A 285 -19.24 -12.49 1.34
N LEU A 286 -19.56 -13.37 0.38
CA LEU A 286 -18.53 -14.01 -0.47
C LEU A 286 -17.75 -13.00 -1.31
N SER A 287 -18.39 -11.94 -1.79
CA SER A 287 -17.71 -10.88 -2.54
C SER A 287 -16.79 -10.05 -1.65
N GLU A 288 -17.18 -9.77 -0.41
CA GLU A 288 -16.31 -9.10 0.57
C GLU A 288 -15.09 -9.97 0.94
N ILE A 289 -15.27 -11.29 1.13
CA ILE A 289 -14.13 -12.21 1.37
C ILE A 289 -13.19 -12.22 0.16
N HIS A 290 -13.74 -12.31 -1.05
CA HIS A 290 -12.95 -12.26 -2.29
C HIS A 290 -12.18 -10.94 -2.42
N ALA A 291 -12.78 -9.80 -2.08
CA ALA A 291 -12.12 -8.50 -2.08
C ALA A 291 -10.99 -8.41 -1.03
N VAL A 292 -11.22 -8.92 0.18
CA VAL A 292 -10.21 -9.00 1.25
C VAL A 292 -8.99 -9.82 0.80
N MET A 293 -9.22 -10.98 0.19
CA MET A 293 -8.15 -11.84 -0.33
C MET A 293 -7.43 -11.19 -1.53
N THR A 294 -8.19 -10.62 -2.47
CA THR A 294 -7.63 -9.95 -3.65
C THR A 294 -6.75 -8.77 -3.25
N GLY A 295 -7.19 -7.96 -2.27
CA GLY A 295 -6.39 -6.88 -1.70
C GLY A 295 -5.04 -7.38 -1.20
N GLY A 296 -5.02 -8.49 -0.44
CA GLY A 296 -3.78 -9.07 0.06
C GLY A 296 -2.83 -9.55 -1.04
N PHE A 297 -3.36 -10.19 -2.09
CA PHE A 297 -2.54 -10.65 -3.23
C PHE A 297 -2.03 -9.51 -4.12
N SER A 298 -2.78 -8.40 -4.20
CA SER A 298 -2.46 -7.26 -5.07
C SER A 298 -1.40 -6.30 -4.50
N THR A 299 -1.03 -6.46 -3.23
CA THR A 299 -0.09 -5.57 -2.55
C THR A 299 1.04 -6.36 -1.92
N ILE A 300 2.05 -5.62 -1.43
CA ILE A 300 3.14 -6.15 -0.62
C ILE A 300 3.08 -5.51 0.77
N ALA A 301 3.58 -6.22 1.78
CA ALA A 301 3.74 -5.66 3.11
C ALA A 301 4.90 -4.66 3.12
N GLY A 302 4.79 -3.62 3.94
CA GLY A 302 5.92 -2.71 4.16
C GLY A 302 7.15 -3.42 4.74
N SER A 303 6.96 -4.54 5.44
CA SER A 303 8.05 -5.34 6.00
C SER A 303 8.92 -6.00 4.93
N VAL A 304 8.34 -6.40 3.79
CA VAL A 304 9.08 -6.97 2.65
C VAL A 304 9.46 -5.91 1.62
N LEU A 305 8.77 -4.76 1.61
CA LEU A 305 9.13 -3.61 0.76
C LEU A 305 10.60 -3.24 0.93
N GLY A 306 11.07 -3.18 2.19
CA GLY A 306 12.47 -2.87 2.46
C GLY A 306 13.46 -3.93 1.98
N ALA A 307 13.03 -5.18 1.89
CA ALA A 307 13.84 -6.24 1.31
C ALA A 307 14.04 -6.03 -0.21
N PHE A 308 12.99 -5.65 -0.94
CA PHE A 308 13.11 -5.38 -2.38
C PHE A 308 13.93 -4.12 -2.68
N ILE A 309 13.80 -3.09 -1.85
CA ILE A 309 14.65 -1.89 -1.91
C ILE A 309 16.12 -2.29 -1.73
N SER A 310 16.42 -3.16 -0.76
CA SER A 310 17.79 -3.62 -0.53
C SER A 310 18.38 -4.45 -1.68
N PHE A 311 17.54 -5.05 -2.54
CA PHE A 311 18.01 -5.69 -3.77
C PHE A 311 18.44 -4.68 -4.86
N GLY A 312 18.08 -3.40 -4.73
CA GLY A 312 18.34 -2.36 -5.74
C GLY A 312 17.11 -1.99 -6.57
N VAL A 313 15.91 -2.38 -6.13
CA VAL A 313 14.67 -1.93 -6.75
C VAL A 313 14.31 -0.54 -6.23
N GLU A 314 13.96 0.37 -7.12
CA GLU A 314 13.68 1.76 -6.78
C GLU A 314 12.52 1.91 -5.77
N ALA A 315 12.82 2.51 -4.60
CA ALA A 315 11.86 2.70 -3.52
C ALA A 315 10.66 3.55 -3.94
N SER A 316 10.90 4.58 -4.77
CA SER A 316 9.86 5.50 -5.25
C SER A 316 8.75 4.74 -6.00
N HIS A 317 9.14 3.80 -6.86
CA HIS A 317 8.25 3.00 -7.68
C HIS A 317 7.49 1.95 -6.85
N LEU A 318 8.17 1.26 -5.93
CA LEU A 318 7.52 0.30 -5.06
C LEU A 318 6.48 0.95 -4.14
N LEU A 319 6.80 2.09 -3.52
CA LEU A 319 5.87 2.86 -2.68
C LEU A 319 4.64 3.30 -3.48
N THR A 320 4.85 3.79 -4.69
CA THR A 320 3.77 4.23 -5.58
C THR A 320 2.88 3.05 -5.99
N ALA A 321 3.49 1.91 -6.34
CA ALA A 321 2.78 0.69 -6.68
C ALA A 321 1.89 0.19 -5.53
N SER A 322 2.42 0.14 -4.29
CA SER A 322 1.65 -0.27 -3.11
C SER A 322 0.39 0.56 -2.90
N VAL A 323 0.49 1.90 -3.05
CA VAL A 323 -0.67 2.81 -2.89
C VAL A 323 -1.68 2.64 -4.03
N MET A 324 -1.21 2.52 -5.28
CA MET A 324 -2.07 2.35 -6.45
C MET A 324 -2.80 1.00 -6.47
N SER A 325 -2.20 -0.04 -5.90
CA SER A 325 -2.79 -1.37 -5.86
C SER A 325 -4.05 -1.46 -5.00
N ALA A 326 -4.21 -0.62 -3.96
CA ALA A 326 -5.40 -0.65 -3.12
C ALA A 326 -6.71 -0.39 -3.89
N PRO A 327 -6.89 0.75 -4.60
CA PRO A 327 -8.07 0.97 -5.44
C PRO A 327 -8.15 0.02 -6.64
N ALA A 328 -7.01 -0.42 -7.20
CA ALA A 328 -6.99 -1.40 -8.30
C ALA A 328 -7.55 -2.75 -7.86
N SER A 329 -7.22 -3.20 -6.65
CA SER A 329 -7.67 -4.47 -6.08
C SER A 329 -9.17 -4.50 -5.87
N LEU A 330 -9.76 -3.41 -5.35
CA LEU A 330 -11.20 -3.30 -5.16
C LEU A 330 -11.94 -3.23 -6.50
N ALA A 331 -11.40 -2.51 -7.50
CA ALA A 331 -11.97 -2.46 -8.84
C ALA A 331 -12.07 -3.85 -9.46
N ILE A 332 -10.98 -4.63 -9.42
CA ILE A 332 -10.95 -5.95 -10.04
C ILE A 332 -11.68 -7.00 -9.22
N ALA A 333 -11.56 -6.97 -7.89
CA ALA A 333 -12.31 -7.89 -7.03
C ALA A 333 -13.82 -7.78 -7.28
N LYS A 334 -14.36 -6.55 -7.26
CA LYS A 334 -15.79 -6.31 -7.48
C LYS A 334 -16.24 -6.45 -8.93
N THR A 335 -15.30 -6.52 -9.87
CA THR A 335 -15.60 -6.84 -11.28
C THR A 335 -15.65 -8.35 -11.48
N PHE A 336 -14.68 -9.08 -10.92
CA PHE A 336 -14.54 -10.52 -11.11
C PHE A 336 -15.51 -11.34 -10.24
N TRP A 337 -15.80 -10.85 -9.03
CA TRP A 337 -16.80 -11.40 -8.13
C TRP A 337 -17.68 -10.28 -7.54
N PRO A 338 -18.68 -9.79 -8.29
CA PRO A 338 -19.53 -8.67 -7.86
C PRO A 338 -20.37 -8.98 -6.62
N GLU A 339 -20.71 -7.93 -5.88
CA GLU A 339 -21.57 -8.00 -4.70
C GLU A 339 -23.02 -8.35 -5.11
N THR A 340 -23.56 -9.44 -4.58
CA THR A 340 -24.96 -9.86 -4.81
C THR A 340 -25.79 -9.82 -3.54
N GLU A 341 -25.16 -9.80 -2.38
CA GLU A 341 -25.81 -9.81 -1.07
C GLU A 341 -25.76 -8.42 -0.43
N ILE A 342 -26.56 -8.20 0.62
CA ILE A 342 -26.53 -6.94 1.37
C ILE A 342 -25.43 -7.05 2.44
N PRO A 343 -24.41 -6.17 2.42
CA PRO A 343 -23.37 -6.17 3.44
C PRO A 343 -23.96 -6.00 4.84
N LYS A 344 -23.61 -6.90 5.77
CA LYS A 344 -24.12 -6.87 7.15
C LYS A 344 -23.53 -5.72 7.96
N VAL A 345 -22.32 -5.28 7.60
CA VAL A 345 -21.60 -4.18 8.25
C VAL A 345 -21.70 -2.94 7.38
N THR A 346 -22.48 -1.95 7.85
CA THR A 346 -22.71 -0.71 7.12
C THR A 346 -22.05 0.48 7.82
N ALA A 347 -21.72 1.51 7.03
CA ALA A 347 -21.06 2.73 7.49
C ALA A 347 -21.74 3.38 8.71
N LYS A 348 -23.06 3.24 8.82
CA LYS A 348 -23.88 3.84 9.88
C LYS A 348 -23.63 3.25 11.27
N LYS A 349 -23.16 2.00 11.38
CA LYS A 349 -22.95 1.34 12.67
C LYS A 349 -21.58 1.63 13.31
N GLY A 350 -20.65 2.23 12.56
CA GLY A 350 -19.27 2.42 12.99
C GLY A 350 -18.52 1.08 13.16
N LEU A 351 -17.26 1.04 12.74
CA LEU A 351 -16.41 -0.13 12.96
C LEU A 351 -15.75 -0.03 14.33
N LYS A 352 -16.04 -0.98 15.22
CA LYS A 352 -15.30 -1.15 16.48
C LYS A 352 -14.04 -1.93 16.15
N LEU A 353 -12.90 -1.29 16.38
CA LEU A 353 -11.61 -1.91 16.15
C LEU A 353 -11.05 -2.43 17.45
N ASP A 354 -10.41 -3.58 17.37
CA ASP A 354 -9.62 -4.08 18.47
C ASP A 354 -8.36 -3.20 18.56
N THR A 355 -8.30 -2.34 19.56
CA THR A 355 -7.07 -1.60 19.87
C THR A 355 -6.04 -2.60 20.35
N GLY A 356 -4.82 -2.57 19.80
CA GLY A 356 -3.76 -3.54 20.10
C GLY A 356 -3.62 -3.77 21.61
N LYS A 357 -3.46 -5.04 22.00
CA LYS A 357 -3.49 -5.47 23.42
C LYS A 357 -2.24 -5.11 24.22
N SER A 358 -1.23 -4.51 23.60
CA SER A 358 0.02 -4.17 24.26
C SER A 358 -0.18 -3.07 25.30
N SER A 359 0.38 -3.26 26.48
CA SER A 359 0.24 -2.34 27.63
C SER A 359 1.05 -1.06 27.45
N ASN A 360 2.19 -1.14 26.77
CA ASN A 360 3.11 -0.03 26.56
C ASN A 360 3.86 -0.16 25.22
N LEU A 361 4.57 0.92 24.85
CA LEU A 361 5.29 1.03 23.59
C LEU A 361 6.39 -0.05 23.43
N LEU A 362 7.09 -0.38 24.51
CA LEU A 362 8.17 -1.37 24.49
C LEU A 362 7.62 -2.78 24.30
N GLU A 363 6.47 -3.09 24.91
CA GLU A 363 5.76 -4.35 24.69
C GLU A 363 5.28 -4.45 23.25
N ALA A 364 4.75 -3.38 22.67
CA ALA A 364 4.38 -3.35 21.25
C ALA A 364 5.58 -3.60 20.34
N ALA A 365 6.74 -3.01 20.65
CA ALA A 365 7.98 -3.25 19.92
C ALA A 365 8.42 -4.71 20.02
N SER A 366 8.51 -5.25 21.23
CA SER A 366 8.90 -6.65 21.48
C SER A 366 7.94 -7.65 20.84
N HIS A 367 6.64 -7.37 20.86
CA HIS A 367 5.64 -8.18 20.17
C HIS A 367 5.82 -8.15 18.65
N GLY A 368 6.07 -6.98 18.06
CA GLY A 368 6.37 -6.84 16.64
C GLY A 368 7.60 -7.65 16.23
N ALA A 369 8.71 -7.51 16.96
CA ALA A 369 9.92 -8.30 16.76
C ALA A 369 9.66 -9.81 16.87
N SER A 370 8.93 -10.26 17.90
CA SER A 370 8.63 -11.68 18.11
C SER A 370 7.72 -12.25 17.02
N SER A 371 6.72 -11.48 16.59
CA SER A 371 5.82 -11.89 15.50
C SER A 371 6.55 -12.07 14.17
N SER A 372 7.65 -11.33 13.96
CA SER A 372 8.45 -11.42 12.75
C SER A 372 9.29 -12.70 12.64
N ILE A 373 9.49 -13.45 13.74
CA ILE A 373 10.27 -14.70 13.73
C ILE A 373 9.69 -15.70 12.73
N VAL A 374 8.39 -15.96 12.82
CA VAL A 374 7.69 -16.90 11.93
C VAL A 374 7.68 -16.36 10.50
N LEU A 375 7.50 -15.04 10.32
CA LEU A 375 7.52 -14.39 9.01
C LEU A 375 8.88 -14.58 8.31
N VAL A 376 9.97 -14.24 8.99
CA VAL A 376 11.35 -14.35 8.47
C VAL A 376 11.73 -15.80 8.21
N ALA A 377 11.41 -16.71 9.14
CA ALA A 377 11.66 -18.14 8.96
C ALA A 377 10.93 -18.69 7.74
N ASN A 378 9.65 -18.33 7.55
CA ASN A 378 8.88 -18.74 6.38
C ASN A 378 9.46 -18.18 5.08
N ILE A 379 9.88 -16.91 5.04
CA ILE A 379 10.53 -16.31 3.87
C ILE A 379 11.81 -17.08 3.50
N ALA A 380 12.69 -17.31 4.48
CA ALA A 380 13.96 -17.99 4.27
C ALA A 380 13.77 -19.43 3.77
N VAL A 381 12.93 -20.22 4.45
CA VAL A 381 12.69 -21.63 4.10
C VAL A 381 12.01 -21.75 2.74
N ASN A 382 11.01 -20.89 2.45
CA ASN A 382 10.35 -20.90 1.15
C ASN A 382 11.31 -20.55 0.01
N LEU A 383 12.23 -19.61 0.20
CA LEU A 383 13.22 -19.28 -0.82
C LEU A 383 14.20 -20.42 -1.09
N ILE A 384 14.69 -21.07 -0.03
CA ILE A 384 15.55 -22.26 -0.17
C ILE A 384 14.81 -23.34 -0.97
N ALA A 385 13.57 -23.66 -0.58
CA ALA A 385 12.78 -24.69 -1.22
C ALA A 385 12.47 -24.36 -2.70
N PHE A 386 12.02 -23.13 -2.98
CA PHE A 386 11.60 -22.76 -4.33
C PHE A 386 12.76 -22.52 -5.29
N LEU A 387 13.90 -21.99 -4.84
CA LEU A 387 15.09 -21.89 -5.69
C LEU A 387 15.66 -23.26 -6.02
N ALA A 388 15.68 -24.19 -5.05
CA ALA A 388 16.07 -25.57 -5.29
C ALA A 388 15.09 -26.27 -6.26
N LEU A 389 13.79 -26.07 -6.09
CA LEU A 389 12.77 -26.60 -7.00
C LEU A 389 12.89 -26.02 -8.41
N LEU A 390 13.17 -24.71 -8.55
CA LEU A 390 13.41 -24.08 -9.84
C LEU A 390 14.64 -24.66 -10.53
N ALA A 391 15.75 -24.84 -9.81
CA ALA A 391 16.96 -25.47 -10.34
C ALA A 391 16.69 -26.92 -10.78
N PHE A 392 15.95 -27.67 -9.96
CA PHE A 392 15.51 -29.03 -10.30
C PHE A 392 14.63 -29.06 -11.55
N LEU A 393 13.63 -28.19 -11.65
CA LEU A 393 12.73 -28.09 -12.80
C LEU A 393 13.49 -27.70 -14.06
N ASN A 394 14.42 -26.75 -13.97
CA ASN A 394 15.28 -26.38 -15.10
C ASN A 394 16.17 -27.55 -15.54
N GLY A 395 16.77 -28.29 -14.61
CA GLY A 395 17.56 -29.48 -14.93
C GLY A 395 16.72 -30.61 -15.54
N ALA A 396 15.54 -30.89 -14.99
CA ALA A 396 14.61 -31.89 -15.50
C ALA A 396 14.07 -31.54 -16.88
N LEU A 397 13.72 -30.27 -17.11
CA LEU A 397 13.29 -29.78 -18.43
C LEU A 397 14.43 -29.75 -19.43
N SER A 398 15.66 -29.43 -19.01
CA SER A 398 16.84 -29.49 -19.88
C SER A 398 17.12 -30.93 -20.30
N TRP A 399 17.02 -31.90 -19.39
CA TRP A 399 17.11 -33.33 -19.71
C TRP A 399 16.02 -33.78 -20.69
N LEU A 400 14.78 -33.38 -20.46
CA LEU A 400 13.66 -33.69 -21.36
C LEU A 400 13.82 -33.01 -22.72
N GLY A 401 14.25 -31.74 -22.74
CA GLY A 401 14.54 -30.98 -23.95
C GLY A 401 15.68 -31.60 -24.75
N ASN A 402 16.69 -32.15 -24.09
CA ASN A 402 17.78 -32.88 -24.73
C ASN A 402 17.26 -34.11 -25.51
N MET A 403 16.16 -34.75 -25.09
CA MET A 403 15.52 -35.82 -25.87
C MET A 403 14.99 -35.34 -27.23
N PHE A 404 14.72 -34.05 -27.37
CA PHE A 404 14.26 -33.40 -28.61
C PHE A 404 15.34 -32.52 -29.26
N ASN A 405 16.62 -32.73 -28.93
CA ASN A 405 17.75 -31.89 -29.37
C ASN A 405 17.62 -30.39 -29.02
N TYR A 406 16.88 -30.07 -27.95
CA TYR A 406 16.71 -28.71 -27.43
C TYR A 406 17.08 -28.63 -25.94
N PRO A 407 18.37 -28.76 -25.59
CA PRO A 407 18.83 -28.83 -24.20
C PRO A 407 18.65 -27.51 -23.43
N GLN A 408 18.41 -26.41 -24.13
CA GLN A 408 18.16 -25.09 -23.56
C GLN A 408 16.78 -24.98 -22.88
N LEU A 409 15.89 -25.97 -23.08
CA LEU A 409 14.56 -25.99 -22.48
C LEU A 409 14.65 -25.83 -20.95
N SER A 410 14.00 -24.80 -20.44
CA SER A 410 13.99 -24.48 -19.01
C SER A 410 12.62 -23.95 -18.61
N PHE A 411 12.31 -23.99 -17.32
CA PHE A 411 11.09 -23.42 -16.77
C PHE A 411 11.01 -21.92 -17.06
N SER A 412 12.17 -21.26 -17.05
CA SER A 412 12.36 -19.86 -17.44
C SER A 412 11.82 -19.57 -18.84
N ILE A 413 12.24 -20.38 -19.83
CA ILE A 413 11.80 -20.22 -21.22
C ILE A 413 10.30 -20.45 -21.34
N ILE A 414 9.76 -21.49 -20.71
CA ILE A 414 8.32 -21.76 -20.73
C ILE A 414 7.54 -20.56 -20.18
N CYS A 415 7.96 -20.02 -19.03
CA CYS A 415 7.36 -18.83 -18.44
C CYS A 415 7.45 -17.61 -19.36
N SER A 416 8.62 -17.41 -19.99
CA SER A 416 8.83 -16.29 -20.92
C SER A 416 7.81 -16.30 -22.05
N TYR A 417 7.53 -17.46 -22.67
CA TYR A 417 6.57 -17.56 -23.77
C TYR A 417 5.11 -17.50 -23.28
N VAL A 418 4.78 -18.13 -22.15
CA VAL A 418 3.40 -18.13 -21.60
C VAL A 418 2.97 -16.75 -21.17
N PHE A 419 3.86 -15.98 -20.54
CA PHE A 419 3.53 -14.65 -20.02
C PHE A 419 3.94 -13.49 -20.94
N MET A 420 4.64 -13.75 -22.05
CA MET A 420 4.98 -12.72 -23.05
C MET A 420 3.76 -11.91 -23.52
N PRO A 421 2.58 -12.51 -23.82
CA PRO A 421 1.42 -11.73 -24.25
C PRO A 421 0.97 -10.71 -23.20
N PHE A 422 0.95 -11.10 -21.92
CA PHE A 422 0.59 -10.21 -20.82
C PHE A 422 1.65 -9.12 -20.61
N SER A 423 2.92 -9.48 -20.73
CA SER A 423 4.05 -8.55 -20.68
C SER A 423 3.95 -7.48 -21.76
N PHE A 424 3.73 -7.89 -23.01
CA PHE A 424 3.58 -6.97 -24.14
C PHE A 424 2.36 -6.06 -23.97
N LEU A 425 1.22 -6.61 -23.53
CA LEU A 425 -0.01 -5.83 -23.30
C LEU A 425 0.17 -4.74 -22.23
N MET A 426 1.06 -4.92 -21.25
CA MET A 426 1.37 -3.86 -20.29
C MET A 426 2.18 -2.68 -20.90
N GLY A 427 2.64 -2.82 -22.14
CA GLY A 427 3.42 -1.82 -22.89
C GLY A 427 4.93 -1.97 -22.76
N VAL A 428 5.40 -3.17 -22.40
CA VAL A 428 6.81 -3.55 -22.48
C VAL A 428 7.23 -3.65 -23.95
N ALA A 429 8.44 -3.21 -24.28
CA ALA A 429 8.97 -3.37 -25.64
C ALA A 429 9.07 -4.87 -26.00
N TRP A 430 8.79 -5.24 -27.25
CA TRP A 430 8.74 -6.63 -27.69
C TRP A 430 10.00 -7.45 -27.31
N GLU A 431 11.18 -6.86 -27.49
CA GLU A 431 12.47 -7.48 -27.12
C GLU A 431 12.60 -7.76 -25.61
N ASP A 432 12.06 -6.86 -24.79
CA ASP A 432 12.05 -6.97 -23.33
C ASP A 432 10.92 -7.88 -22.83
N SER A 433 9.89 -8.12 -23.66
CA SER A 433 8.64 -8.77 -23.24
C SER A 433 8.87 -10.20 -22.76
N PHE A 434 9.82 -10.93 -23.36
CA PHE A 434 10.17 -12.29 -22.94
C PHE A 434 10.82 -12.32 -21.57
N MET A 435 11.78 -11.44 -21.30
CA MET A 435 12.44 -11.33 -19.99
C MET A 435 11.46 -10.92 -18.89
N VAL A 436 10.57 -9.95 -19.18
CA VAL A 436 9.53 -9.57 -18.21
C VAL A 436 8.51 -10.70 -18.03
N GLY A 437 8.21 -11.48 -19.08
CA GLY A 437 7.38 -12.68 -19.00
C GLY A 437 7.97 -13.75 -18.05
N GLU A 438 9.28 -13.96 -18.08
CA GLU A 438 10.00 -14.81 -17.12
C GLU A 438 9.76 -14.33 -15.68
N LEU A 439 9.92 -13.04 -15.41
CA LEU A 439 9.74 -12.46 -14.08
C LEU A 439 8.30 -12.65 -13.55
N ILE A 440 7.30 -12.44 -14.41
CA ILE A 440 5.88 -12.66 -14.07
C ILE A 440 5.62 -14.14 -13.74
N GLY A 441 6.22 -15.06 -14.50
CA GLY A 441 6.13 -16.48 -14.24
C GLY A 441 6.75 -16.88 -12.90
N TYR A 442 7.95 -16.35 -12.60
CA TYR A 442 8.60 -16.58 -11.31
C TYR A 442 7.79 -16.07 -10.13
N LYS A 443 7.22 -14.87 -10.25
CA LYS A 443 6.28 -14.36 -9.25
C LYS A 443 5.11 -15.33 -9.06
N THR A 444 4.43 -15.69 -10.14
CA THR A 444 3.15 -16.43 -10.07
C THR A 444 3.32 -17.83 -9.49
N PHE A 445 4.34 -18.58 -9.94
CA PHE A 445 4.52 -19.99 -9.55
C PHE A 445 5.33 -20.17 -8.27
N PHE A 446 6.30 -19.28 -8.01
CA PHE A 446 7.11 -19.33 -6.79
C PHE A 446 6.68 -18.21 -5.85
N ASN A 447 7.39 -17.08 -5.89
CA ASN A 447 7.11 -15.90 -5.10
C ASN A 447 7.78 -14.67 -5.73
N GLU A 448 7.38 -13.51 -5.25
CA GLU A 448 7.89 -12.20 -5.65
C GLU A 448 9.37 -11.99 -5.26
N PHE A 449 9.87 -12.63 -4.20
CA PHE A 449 11.27 -12.52 -3.80
C PHE A 449 12.22 -13.07 -4.86
N VAL A 450 11.91 -14.26 -5.42
CA VAL A 450 12.69 -14.86 -6.52
C VAL A 450 12.64 -13.94 -7.75
N ALA A 451 11.47 -13.38 -8.05
CA ALA A 451 11.33 -12.47 -9.19
C ALA A 451 12.11 -11.16 -9.00
N TYR A 452 12.06 -10.55 -7.81
CA TYR A 452 12.79 -9.31 -7.53
C TYR A 452 14.30 -9.49 -7.45
N GLU A 453 14.79 -10.62 -6.94
CA GLU A 453 16.23 -10.93 -6.96
C GLU A 453 16.75 -11.03 -8.40
N ARG A 454 15.96 -11.65 -9.29
CA ARG A 454 16.27 -11.73 -10.72
C ARG A 454 16.21 -10.36 -11.39
N LEU A 455 15.18 -9.56 -11.10
CA LEU A 455 15.06 -8.19 -11.61
C LEU A 455 16.26 -7.33 -11.18
N ALA A 456 16.67 -7.42 -9.91
CA ALA A 456 17.83 -6.72 -9.38
C ALA A 456 19.14 -7.07 -10.12
N LYS A 457 19.33 -8.34 -10.49
CA LYS A 457 20.46 -8.74 -11.34
C LYS A 457 20.43 -8.07 -12.71
N LEU A 458 19.24 -7.91 -13.31
CA LEU A 458 19.09 -7.22 -14.60
C LEU A 458 19.36 -5.72 -14.46
N ILE A 459 18.85 -5.08 -13.40
CA ILE A 459 19.11 -3.66 -13.07
C ILE A 459 20.62 -3.43 -12.92
N LYS A 460 21.28 -4.27 -12.12
CA LYS A 460 22.72 -4.15 -11.86
C LYS A 460 23.56 -4.28 -13.14
N ARG A 461 23.25 -5.25 -14.01
CA ARG A 461 23.94 -5.43 -15.29
C ARG A 461 23.85 -4.20 -16.20
N ARG A 462 22.70 -3.52 -16.19
CA ARG A 462 22.52 -2.25 -16.90
C ARG A 462 23.35 -1.13 -16.28
N GLU A 463 23.33 -1.00 -14.96
CA GLU A 463 24.07 0.03 -14.23
C GLU A 463 25.57 -0.11 -14.39
N ASP A 464 26.07 -1.35 -14.43
CA ASP A 464 27.47 -1.69 -14.72
C ASP A 464 27.86 -1.37 -16.19
N ARG A 465 26.91 -0.88 -17.01
CA ARG A 465 27.07 -0.54 -18.45
C ARG A 465 27.62 -1.69 -19.28
N GLY A 466 27.14 -2.91 -19.02
CA GLY A 466 27.48 -4.08 -19.81
C GLY A 466 26.96 -4.01 -21.26
N PRO A 467 27.43 -4.90 -22.16
CA PRO A 467 26.88 -5.03 -23.50
C PRO A 467 25.40 -5.42 -23.42
N GLU A 468 24.55 -4.78 -24.23
CA GLU A 468 23.10 -5.04 -24.25
C GLU A 468 22.78 -6.47 -24.74
N TYR A 469 23.59 -6.98 -25.68
CA TYR A 469 23.47 -8.32 -26.24
C TYR A 469 24.80 -9.07 -26.11
N VAL A 470 24.71 -10.35 -25.74
CA VAL A 470 25.82 -11.31 -25.78
C VAL A 470 25.25 -12.58 -26.40
N ASP A 471 25.84 -13.06 -27.49
CA ASP A 471 25.38 -14.24 -28.24
C ASP A 471 23.89 -14.19 -28.62
N ASP A 472 23.43 -13.04 -29.15
CA ASP A 472 22.02 -12.73 -29.45
C ASP A 472 21.05 -12.79 -28.25
N VAL A 473 21.57 -12.94 -27.03
CA VAL A 473 20.78 -12.90 -25.80
C VAL A 473 20.87 -11.52 -25.17
N LYS A 474 19.73 -10.86 -25.02
CA LYS A 474 19.60 -9.58 -24.32
C LYS A 474 19.92 -9.76 -22.83
N GLN A 475 20.80 -8.91 -22.29
CA GLN A 475 21.38 -9.10 -20.95
C GLN A 475 20.67 -8.35 -19.82
N TYR A 476 19.96 -7.27 -20.15
CA TYR A 476 19.23 -6.42 -19.21
C TYR A 476 18.04 -5.71 -19.88
N LEU A 477 17.17 -5.13 -19.04
CA LEU A 477 15.95 -4.45 -19.46
C LEU A 477 16.20 -2.95 -19.70
N SER A 478 15.35 -2.32 -20.51
CA SER A 478 15.30 -0.86 -20.57
C SER A 478 14.75 -0.29 -19.25
N VAL A 479 15.14 0.95 -18.89
CA VAL A 479 14.63 1.67 -17.69
C VAL A 479 13.10 1.64 -17.63
N HIS A 480 12.47 1.83 -18.79
CA HIS A 480 11.02 1.79 -18.94
C HIS A 480 10.41 0.43 -18.58
N SER A 481 10.98 -0.65 -19.12
CA SER A 481 10.51 -2.02 -18.88
C SER A 481 10.80 -2.46 -17.44
N GLU A 482 11.87 -1.98 -16.82
CA GLU A 482 12.13 -2.18 -15.39
C GLU A 482 11.06 -1.52 -14.53
N THR A 483 10.67 -0.27 -14.81
CA THR A 483 9.57 0.38 -14.10
C THR A 483 8.28 -0.44 -14.24
N ILE A 484 7.92 -0.89 -15.44
CA ILE A 484 6.72 -1.74 -15.63
C ILE A 484 6.85 -3.05 -14.84
N ALA A 485 8.01 -3.70 -14.90
CA ALA A 485 8.26 -4.95 -14.17
C ALA A 485 8.14 -4.75 -12.66
N THR A 486 8.68 -3.67 -12.10
CA THR A 486 8.54 -3.34 -10.66
C THR A 486 7.07 -3.28 -10.24
N TYR A 487 6.21 -2.64 -11.03
CA TYR A 487 4.78 -2.57 -10.71
C TYR A 487 4.07 -3.92 -10.90
N ALA A 488 4.40 -4.65 -11.98
CA ALA A 488 3.82 -5.96 -12.26
C ALA A 488 4.19 -6.99 -11.18
N LEU A 489 5.38 -6.86 -10.58
CA LEU A 489 5.88 -7.72 -9.51
C LEU A 489 5.39 -7.32 -8.12
N CYS A 490 4.91 -6.09 -7.93
CA CYS A 490 4.48 -5.55 -6.64
C CYS A 490 3.14 -6.13 -6.14
N GLY A 491 3.14 -7.41 -5.77
CA GLY A 491 2.04 -8.04 -5.05
C GLY A 491 2.35 -9.48 -4.63
N PHE A 492 1.72 -9.95 -3.56
CA PHE A 492 1.81 -11.34 -3.07
C PHE A 492 1.01 -12.37 -3.89
N ALA A 493 0.61 -12.04 -5.11
CA ALA A 493 -0.15 -12.92 -5.98
C ALA A 493 0.70 -14.09 -6.50
N ASN A 494 0.84 -15.13 -5.67
CA ASN A 494 1.52 -16.37 -5.99
C ASN A 494 0.85 -17.60 -5.34
N ILE A 495 1.19 -18.80 -5.84
CA ILE A 495 0.57 -20.06 -5.36
C ILE A 495 0.91 -20.34 -3.89
N SER A 496 2.10 -19.97 -3.41
CA SER A 496 2.49 -20.12 -2.01
C SER A 496 1.61 -19.28 -1.07
N SER A 497 1.37 -18.03 -1.44
CA SER A 497 0.54 -17.08 -0.72
C SER A 497 -0.92 -17.50 -0.66
N LEU A 498 -1.41 -18.26 -1.64
CA LEU A 498 -2.74 -18.85 -1.60
C LEU A 498 -2.92 -19.72 -0.35
N GLY A 499 -1.94 -20.57 -0.03
CA GLY A 499 -1.94 -21.38 1.20
C GLY A 499 -1.89 -20.52 2.46
N VAL A 500 -1.04 -19.49 2.47
CA VAL A 500 -0.88 -18.55 3.59
C VAL A 500 -2.17 -17.79 3.90
N VAL A 501 -2.84 -17.25 2.88
CA VAL A 501 -4.09 -16.50 3.04
C VAL A 501 -5.25 -17.42 3.46
N ILE A 502 -5.36 -18.62 2.88
CA ILE A 502 -6.37 -19.60 3.32
C ILE A 502 -6.13 -19.95 4.79
N GLY A 503 -4.90 -20.26 5.18
CA GLY A 503 -4.55 -20.60 6.56
C GLY A 503 -4.85 -19.44 7.53
N GLY A 504 -4.39 -18.23 7.19
CA GLY A 504 -4.57 -17.03 8.01
C GLY A 504 -6.04 -16.66 8.20
N LEU A 505 -6.81 -16.56 7.11
CA LEU A 505 -8.24 -16.25 7.19
C LEU A 505 -9.06 -17.36 7.85
N SER A 506 -8.74 -18.63 7.60
CA SER A 506 -9.45 -19.75 8.23
C SER A 506 -9.18 -19.82 9.74
N ALA A 507 -8.00 -19.39 10.20
CA ALA A 507 -7.71 -19.28 11.63
C ALA A 507 -8.52 -18.16 12.30
N MET A 508 -8.89 -17.11 11.54
CA MET A 508 -9.72 -16.01 12.04
C MET A 508 -11.22 -16.31 12.02
N ALA A 509 -11.70 -17.05 11.02
CA ALA A 509 -13.09 -17.46 10.86
C ALA A 509 -13.19 -18.95 10.43
N PRO A 510 -12.99 -19.90 11.36
CA PRO A 510 -12.97 -21.33 11.06
C PRO A 510 -14.24 -21.84 10.37
N GLU A 511 -15.40 -21.29 10.73
CA GLU A 511 -16.71 -21.60 10.16
C GLU A 511 -16.86 -21.20 8.69
N ARG A 512 -15.99 -20.29 8.19
CA ARG A 512 -15.99 -19.81 6.80
C ARG A 512 -14.88 -20.43 5.94
N ARG A 513 -14.16 -21.45 6.44
CA ARG A 513 -13.04 -22.10 5.71
C ARG A 513 -13.43 -22.57 4.31
N GLY A 514 -14.63 -23.12 4.14
CA GLY A 514 -15.14 -23.56 2.84
C GLY A 514 -15.30 -22.40 1.85
N ASP A 515 -15.78 -21.25 2.31
CA ASP A 515 -15.99 -20.05 1.50
C ASP A 515 -14.65 -19.42 1.09
N ILE A 516 -13.71 -19.31 2.03
CA ILE A 516 -12.37 -18.78 1.80
C ILE A 516 -11.65 -19.59 0.73
N SER A 517 -11.69 -20.93 0.85
CA SER A 517 -11.06 -21.83 -0.12
C SER A 517 -11.67 -21.69 -1.53
N ARG A 518 -13.01 -21.58 -1.63
CA ARG A 518 -13.71 -21.38 -2.92
C ARG A 518 -13.33 -20.09 -3.63
N CYS A 519 -13.03 -19.02 -2.88
CA CYS A 519 -12.68 -17.72 -3.44
C CYS A 519 -11.20 -17.61 -3.83
N ALA A 520 -10.33 -18.48 -3.28
CA ALA A 520 -8.88 -18.28 -3.27
C ALA A 520 -8.22 -18.16 -4.65
N ILE A 521 -8.50 -19.10 -5.57
CA ILE A 521 -7.90 -19.08 -6.92
C ILE A 521 -8.37 -17.84 -7.69
N ARG A 522 -9.65 -17.48 -7.56
CA ARG A 522 -10.19 -16.28 -8.21
C ARG A 522 -9.61 -15.01 -7.63
N ALA A 523 -9.36 -14.96 -6.33
CA ALA A 523 -8.71 -13.84 -5.67
C ALA A 523 -7.24 -13.72 -6.11
N LEU A 524 -6.54 -14.84 -6.28
CA LEU A 524 -5.16 -14.85 -6.80
C LEU A 524 -5.09 -14.23 -8.20
N ILE A 525 -5.94 -14.69 -9.13
CA ILE A 525 -6.01 -14.13 -10.49
C ILE A 525 -6.36 -12.63 -10.45
N SER A 526 -7.31 -12.24 -9.60
CA SER A 526 -7.71 -10.84 -9.43
C SER A 526 -6.55 -9.98 -8.91
N GLY A 527 -5.76 -10.50 -7.96
CA GLY A 527 -4.59 -9.82 -7.42
C GLY A 527 -3.48 -9.65 -8.46
N THR A 528 -3.22 -10.69 -9.27
CA THR A 528 -2.27 -10.61 -10.39
C THR A 528 -2.69 -9.55 -11.40
N VAL A 529 -3.96 -9.55 -11.81
CA VAL A 529 -4.49 -8.56 -12.77
C VAL A 529 -4.47 -7.15 -12.19
N ALA A 530 -4.75 -6.97 -10.90
CA ALA A 530 -4.62 -5.67 -10.24
C ALA A 530 -3.18 -5.13 -10.31
N CYS A 531 -2.16 -5.98 -10.14
CA CYS A 531 -0.75 -5.60 -10.34
C CYS A 531 -0.46 -5.23 -11.80
N PHE A 532 -1.06 -5.93 -12.77
CA PHE A 532 -0.87 -5.61 -14.18
C PHE A 532 -1.53 -4.29 -14.58
N MET A 533 -2.67 -3.93 -13.97
CA MET A 533 -3.29 -2.63 -14.19
C MET A 533 -2.40 -1.47 -13.72
N THR A 534 -1.81 -1.60 -12.53
CA THR A 534 -0.90 -0.56 -12.01
C THR A 534 0.36 -0.48 -12.88
N ALA A 535 0.85 -1.60 -13.40
CA ALA A 535 1.95 -1.66 -14.37
C ALA A 535 1.62 -0.98 -15.71
N CYS A 536 0.41 -1.15 -16.24
CA CYS A 536 -0.05 -0.45 -17.44
C CYS A 536 -0.04 1.08 -17.25
N ILE A 537 -0.39 1.55 -16.06
CA ILE A 537 -0.39 3.00 -15.75
C ILE A 537 1.05 3.51 -15.59
N ALA A 538 1.93 2.72 -14.98
CA ALA A 538 3.35 3.06 -14.83
C ALA A 538 4.10 3.09 -16.18
N GLY A 539 3.66 2.29 -17.15
CA GLY A 539 4.19 2.22 -18.52
C GLY A 539 3.96 3.47 -19.39
N ASN A 540 3.51 4.60 -18.82
CA ASN A 540 3.45 5.87 -19.56
C ASN A 540 4.84 6.58 -19.57
N PRO A 541 5.52 6.75 -20.73
CA PRO A 541 6.97 7.04 -20.83
C PRO A 541 7.50 8.41 -20.35
N GLN A 542 6.69 9.33 -19.81
CA GLN A 542 7.25 10.60 -19.30
C GLN A 542 8.21 10.44 -18.11
N ASN A 543 8.28 9.24 -17.51
CA ASN A 543 9.11 8.92 -16.35
C ASN A 543 10.60 8.78 -16.68
N SER A 544 10.97 8.35 -17.89
CA SER A 544 12.37 8.00 -18.22
C SER A 544 13.25 9.20 -18.63
N VAL A 545 12.66 10.30 -19.13
CA VAL A 545 13.42 11.47 -19.61
C VAL A 545 13.79 12.45 -18.48
N ARG A 546 13.08 12.44 -17.34
CA ARG A 546 13.36 13.35 -16.21
C ARG A 546 14.42 12.86 -15.22
N TYR A 547 14.76 11.57 -15.27
CA TYR A 547 15.60 10.91 -14.27
C TYR A 547 17.04 11.45 -14.19
N LYS A 548 17.53 12.16 -15.23
CA LYS A 548 18.90 12.72 -15.25
C LYS A 548 19.04 14.21 -14.93
N SER A 549 17.95 15.00 -14.92
CA SER A 549 18.09 16.47 -14.99
C SER A 549 17.77 17.26 -13.71
N CYS A 550 17.28 16.62 -12.63
CA CYS A 550 16.69 17.34 -11.50
C CYS A 550 17.41 17.19 -10.16
N HIS A 551 18.71 16.86 -10.13
CA HIS A 551 19.39 16.60 -8.85
C HIS A 551 19.80 17.83 -8.02
N HIS A 552 19.58 19.10 -8.43
CA HIS A 552 20.16 20.21 -7.63
C HIS A 552 19.36 21.46 -7.24
N HIS A 553 18.14 21.77 -7.71
CA HIS A 553 17.57 23.10 -7.38
C HIS A 553 16.05 23.21 -7.13
N ALA A 554 15.28 22.13 -7.03
CA ALA A 554 13.82 22.23 -7.11
C ALA A 554 13.04 22.41 -5.79
N LEU A 555 13.65 22.15 -4.62
CA LEU A 555 12.90 22.17 -3.35
C LEU A 555 12.49 23.59 -2.90
N SER A 556 13.19 24.65 -3.34
CA SER A 556 12.84 26.02 -2.92
C SER A 556 11.65 26.61 -3.67
N SER A 557 11.42 26.22 -4.93
CA SER A 557 10.44 26.88 -5.81
C SER A 557 9.01 26.37 -5.61
N VAL A 558 8.83 25.08 -5.31
CA VAL A 558 7.51 24.49 -5.05
C VAL A 558 6.92 25.02 -3.74
N VAL A 559 7.75 25.17 -2.70
CA VAL A 559 7.32 25.67 -1.40
C VAL A 559 6.95 27.15 -1.45
N THR A 560 7.64 27.98 -2.25
CA THR A 560 7.21 29.37 -2.49
C THR A 560 5.84 29.47 -3.17
N SER A 561 5.51 28.61 -4.14
CA SER A 561 4.18 28.66 -4.79
C SER A 561 3.04 28.20 -3.88
N TRP A 562 3.26 27.21 -3.01
CA TRP A 562 2.24 26.76 -2.06
C TRP A 562 2.12 27.68 -0.83
N LEU A 563 3.22 28.29 -0.37
CA LEU A 563 3.14 29.35 0.64
C LEU A 563 2.45 30.60 0.11
N TYR A 564 2.57 30.98 -1.17
CA TYR A 564 1.82 32.13 -1.69
C TYR A 564 0.30 31.95 -1.60
N VAL A 565 -0.19 30.71 -1.79
CA VAL A 565 -1.62 30.40 -1.64
C VAL A 565 -2.05 30.37 -0.18
N PHE A 566 -1.24 29.82 0.74
CA PHE A 566 -1.59 29.71 2.17
C PHE A 566 -1.26 30.95 3.02
N VAL A 567 -0.31 31.80 2.59
CA VAL A 567 0.06 33.06 3.26
C VAL A 567 -0.77 34.24 2.74
N CYS A 568 -1.33 34.17 1.52
CA CYS A 568 -2.25 35.22 1.03
C CYS A 568 -3.72 34.97 1.37
N LEU A 569 -4.15 33.72 1.62
CA LEU A 569 -5.55 33.43 2.02
C LEU A 569 -5.98 34.04 3.38
N PRO A 570 -5.10 34.23 4.40
CA PRO A 570 -5.48 34.88 5.65
C PRO A 570 -5.71 36.38 5.51
N ARG A 571 -5.23 37.05 4.44
CA ARG A 571 -5.45 38.49 4.25
C ARG A 571 -6.87 38.83 3.76
N TYR A 572 -7.56 37.92 3.09
CA TYR A 572 -8.95 38.14 2.66
C TYR A 572 -9.98 37.71 3.72
N VAL A 573 -9.63 36.79 4.62
CA VAL A 573 -10.54 36.35 5.70
C VAL A 573 -10.45 37.24 6.94
N CYS A 574 -9.32 37.92 7.20
CA CYS A 574 -9.22 38.93 8.27
C CYS A 574 -9.94 40.25 7.93
N ALA A 575 -10.15 40.58 6.66
CA ALA A 575 -10.88 41.80 6.28
C ALA A 575 -12.39 41.69 6.55
N CYS A 576 -12.99 40.50 6.39
CA CYS A 576 -14.44 40.30 6.63
C CYS A 576 -14.83 40.08 8.10
N LEU A 577 -13.88 39.88 9.03
CA LEU A 577 -14.18 39.65 10.45
C LEU A 577 -13.98 40.89 11.34
N LEU A 578 -13.47 42.00 10.79
CA LEU A 578 -13.26 43.26 11.51
C LEU A 578 -14.28 44.37 11.14
N GLU A 579 -15.16 44.16 10.15
CA GLU A 579 -16.27 45.08 9.83
C GLU A 579 -17.61 44.72 10.53
N GLY A 580 -17.60 43.72 11.42
CA GLY A 580 -18.79 43.27 12.17
C GLY A 580 -18.85 43.69 13.64
N VAL A 581 -17.93 44.55 14.09
CA VAL A 581 -17.96 45.17 15.43
C VAL A 581 -17.65 46.66 15.25
N GLY A 582 -18.69 47.42 14.92
CA GLY A 582 -18.75 48.87 14.85
C GLY A 582 -20.18 49.31 15.06
#